data_AF-A0A847FCH6-F1
#
_entry.id   AF-A0A847FCH6-F1
#
_cell.length_a   1.000
_cell.length_b   1.000
_cell.length_c   1.000
_cell.angle_alpha   90.00
_cell.angle_beta   90.00
_cell.angle_gamma   90.00
#
_symmetry.space_group_name_H-M   'P 1'
#
loop_
_entity.id
_entity.type
_entity.pdbx_description
1 polymer ?
#
loop_
_entity_poly.entity_id
_entity_poly.type
_entity_poly.pdbx_seq_one_letter_code
_entity_poly.pdbx_strand_id
1 'polypeptide(L)'
;MFISTLLVGCGAKEEAQPVELTVSVAASLKDAMEEVKTVYAQENPKVTITYNFGGSGALQQQIEQGAPADMFISAAQKNMDPLETKGLLADGTRKDLLLNEVVLIIPKNSSAITDWRGLTSDKIKKVAMGEPDSVPAGKYGQEILIHLGIWDQVKE
;
A
#
# COMPACT_ATOMS: atom_id res chain seq x y z
N MET A 1 -16.87 -22.15 67.45
CA MET A 1 -17.60 -21.39 66.42
C MET A 1 -16.56 -20.92 65.40
N PHE A 2 -16.34 -21.71 64.35
CA PHE A 2 -15.34 -21.41 63.32
C PHE A 2 -15.95 -20.44 62.31
N ILE A 3 -15.46 -19.20 62.28
CA ILE A 3 -15.82 -18.21 61.26
C ILE A 3 -14.89 -18.45 60.07
N SER A 4 -15.44 -19.06 59.02
CA SER A 4 -14.76 -19.23 57.74
C SER A 4 -15.08 -18.02 56.86
N THR A 5 -14.07 -17.18 56.59
CA THR A 5 -14.20 -16.01 55.72
C THR A 5 -13.90 -16.43 54.27
N LEU A 6 -14.95 -16.50 53.44
CA LEU A 6 -14.82 -16.71 52.00
C LEU A 6 -14.48 -15.38 51.31
N LEU A 7 -13.23 -15.23 50.87
CA LEU A 7 -12.82 -14.18 49.93
C LEU A 7 -13.26 -14.59 48.52
N VAL A 8 -14.35 -13.98 48.04
CA VAL A 8 -14.75 -14.07 46.63
C VAL A 8 -13.95 -13.02 45.86
N GLY A 9 -12.82 -13.45 45.28
CA GLY A 9 -12.06 -12.65 44.32
C GLY A 9 -12.77 -12.61 42.98
N CYS A 10 -13.48 -11.53 42.68
CA CYS A 10 -13.95 -11.22 41.33
C CYS A 10 -12.75 -10.83 40.46
N GLY A 11 -12.12 -11.81 39.81
CA GLY A 11 -11.26 -11.56 38.66
C GLY A 11 -12.13 -11.22 37.47
N ALA A 12 -12.49 -9.95 37.31
CA ALA A 12 -13.04 -9.47 36.05
C ALA A 12 -11.95 -9.66 34.99
N LYS A 13 -12.16 -10.60 34.06
CA LYS A 13 -11.41 -10.62 32.80
C LYS A 13 -11.71 -9.29 32.12
N GLU A 14 -10.72 -8.42 32.07
CA GLU A 14 -10.78 -7.19 31.29
C GLU A 14 -10.93 -7.60 29.83
N GLU A 15 -12.16 -7.64 29.34
CA GLU A 15 -12.43 -7.88 27.94
C GLU A 15 -11.88 -6.66 27.17
N ALA A 16 -10.76 -6.88 26.45
CA ALA A 16 -10.20 -5.87 25.56
C ALA A 16 -11.30 -5.23 24.69
N GLN A 17 -11.30 -3.90 24.59
CA GLN A 17 -12.27 -3.16 23.80
C GLN A 17 -12.07 -3.43 22.29
N PRO A 18 -13.12 -3.35 21.46
CA PRO A 18 -12.97 -3.35 20.01
C PRO A 18 -12.03 -2.24 19.55
N VAL A 19 -11.15 -2.55 18.59
CA VAL A 19 -10.20 -1.61 17.99
C VAL A 19 -10.49 -1.52 16.50
N GLU A 20 -10.62 -0.30 15.97
CA GLU A 20 -10.71 -0.05 14.53
C GLU A 20 -9.39 0.56 14.04
N LEU A 21 -8.84 0.02 12.95
CA LEU A 21 -7.63 0.50 12.31
C LEU A 21 -7.95 0.96 10.89
N THR A 22 -7.61 2.20 10.56
CA THR A 22 -7.64 2.74 9.21
C THR A 22 -6.26 2.65 8.59
N VAL A 23 -6.13 1.88 7.52
CA VAL A 23 -4.83 1.63 6.86
C VAL A 23 -4.89 2.14 5.43
N SER A 24 -4.11 3.17 5.12
CA SER A 24 -3.89 3.65 3.75
C SER A 24 -2.87 2.76 3.06
N VAL A 25 -3.21 2.18 1.90
CA VAL A 25 -2.36 1.18 1.24
C VAL A 25 -2.24 1.47 -0.25
N ALA A 26 -1.02 1.39 -0.77
CA ALA A 26 -0.78 1.42 -2.20
C ALA A 26 -1.64 0.37 -2.95
N ALA A 27 -2.28 0.78 -4.04
CA ALA A 27 -3.21 -0.06 -4.80
C ALA A 27 -2.60 -1.41 -5.26
N SER A 28 -1.28 -1.48 -5.48
CA SER A 28 -0.58 -2.71 -5.87
C SER A 28 -0.60 -3.82 -4.82
N LEU A 29 -0.97 -3.51 -3.57
CA LEU A 29 -1.03 -4.48 -2.47
C LEU A 29 -2.45 -4.94 -2.17
N LYS A 30 -3.45 -4.57 -2.98
CA LYS A 30 -4.87 -4.82 -2.68
C LYS A 30 -5.16 -6.28 -2.33
N ASP A 31 -4.88 -7.19 -3.25
CA ASP A 31 -5.22 -8.60 -3.09
C ASP A 31 -4.48 -9.21 -1.87
N ALA A 32 -3.18 -8.92 -1.74
CA ALA A 32 -2.37 -9.36 -0.60
C ALA A 32 -2.91 -8.84 0.74
N MET A 33 -3.35 -7.59 0.81
CA MET A 33 -3.86 -7.00 2.05
C MET A 33 -5.27 -7.49 2.39
N GLU A 34 -6.09 -7.85 1.40
CA GLU A 34 -7.38 -8.52 1.62
C GLU A 34 -7.19 -9.91 2.26
N GLU A 35 -6.18 -10.67 1.82
CA GLU A 35 -5.76 -11.92 2.47
C GLU A 35 -5.25 -11.67 3.90
N VAL A 36 -4.36 -10.68 4.08
CA VAL A 36 -3.85 -10.29 5.42
C VAL A 36 -4.98 -9.91 6.37
N LYS A 37 -6.00 -9.17 5.91
CA LYS A 37 -7.16 -8.81 6.75
C LYS A 37 -7.90 -10.05 7.24
N THR A 38 -8.05 -11.05 6.37
CA THR A 38 -8.72 -12.30 6.72
C THR A 38 -7.93 -13.08 7.77
N VAL A 39 -6.61 -13.23 7.58
CA VAL A 39 -5.74 -13.93 8.52
C VAL A 39 -5.64 -13.19 9.85
N TYR A 40 -5.43 -11.87 9.82
CA TYR A 40 -5.27 -11.05 11.01
C TYR A 40 -6.53 -11.03 11.88
N ALA A 41 -7.72 -11.02 11.27
CA ALA A 41 -8.99 -11.06 12.00
C ALA A 41 -9.22 -12.39 12.74
N GLN A 42 -8.66 -13.51 12.25
CA GLN A 42 -8.73 -14.80 12.94
C GLN A 42 -7.89 -14.81 14.23
N GLU A 43 -6.73 -14.17 14.19
CA GLU A 43 -5.82 -14.06 15.35
C GLU A 43 -6.24 -12.93 16.30
N ASN A 44 -6.86 -11.89 15.78
CA ASN A 44 -7.23 -10.67 16.50
C ASN A 44 -8.72 -10.35 16.31
N PRO A 45 -9.65 -11.15 16.87
CA PRO A 45 -11.08 -11.04 16.60
C PRO A 45 -11.74 -9.74 17.09
N LYS A 46 -11.00 -8.93 17.86
CA LYS A 46 -11.43 -7.62 18.37
C LYS A 46 -10.93 -6.45 17.52
N VAL A 47 -10.11 -6.72 16.50
CA VAL A 47 -9.55 -5.70 15.62
C VAL A 47 -10.26 -5.73 14.27
N THR A 48 -10.79 -4.58 13.86
CA THR A 48 -11.36 -4.38 12.54
C THR A 48 -10.43 -3.50 11.72
N ILE A 49 -9.99 -3.99 10.55
CA ILE A 49 -9.15 -3.22 9.63
C ILE A 49 -10.00 -2.66 8.49
N THR A 50 -9.94 -1.35 8.28
CA THR A 50 -10.51 -0.64 7.13
C THR A 50 -9.40 -0.16 6.22
N TYR A 51 -9.41 -0.59 4.96
CA TYR A 51 -8.40 -0.18 3.98
C TYR A 51 -8.88 1.02 3.16
N ASN A 52 -7.97 1.97 2.95
CA ASN A 52 -8.06 3.01 1.94
C ASN A 52 -7.01 2.73 0.85
N PHE A 53 -7.44 2.13 -0.26
CA PHE A 53 -6.54 1.80 -1.38
C PHE A 53 -6.43 2.96 -2.36
N GLY A 54 -5.21 3.25 -2.82
CA GLY A 54 -4.99 4.32 -3.79
C GLY A 54 -3.56 4.43 -4.31
N GLY A 55 -3.32 5.40 -5.20
CA GLY A 55 -1.97 5.77 -5.61
C GLY A 55 -1.22 6.37 -4.42
N SER A 56 0.02 5.93 -4.17
CA SER A 56 0.76 6.34 -2.97
C SER A 56 0.94 7.86 -2.85
N GLY A 57 1.07 8.60 -3.94
CA GLY A 57 1.10 10.07 -3.90
C GLY A 57 -0.22 10.69 -3.47
N ALA A 58 -1.36 10.18 -3.97
CA ALA A 58 -2.67 10.67 -3.56
C ALA A 58 -2.95 10.36 -2.08
N LEU A 59 -2.62 9.16 -1.62
CA LEU A 59 -2.76 8.77 -0.21
C LEU A 59 -1.85 9.61 0.70
N GLN A 60 -0.59 9.82 0.29
CA GLN A 60 0.34 10.69 1.00
C GLN A 60 -0.22 12.11 1.12
N GLN A 61 -0.76 12.70 0.05
CA GLN A 61 -1.39 14.02 0.09
C GLN A 61 -2.61 14.05 1.02
N GLN A 62 -3.45 13.01 1.02
CA GLN A 62 -4.59 12.91 1.94
C GLN A 62 -4.12 12.92 3.40
N ILE A 63 -3.08 12.14 3.75
CA ILE A 63 -2.52 12.09 5.10
C ILE A 63 -1.96 13.47 5.50
N GLU A 64 -1.24 14.14 4.60
CA GLU A 64 -0.75 15.50 4.85
C GLU A 64 -1.86 16.53 5.09
N GLN A 65 -3.02 16.30 4.49
CA GLN A 65 -4.21 17.13 4.66
C GLN A 65 -5.04 16.74 5.89
N GLY A 66 -4.57 15.77 6.69
CA GLY A 66 -5.21 15.36 7.94
C GLY A 66 -6.22 14.23 7.79
N ALA A 67 -6.23 13.50 6.68
CA ALA A 67 -7.02 12.27 6.59
C ALA A 67 -6.51 11.26 7.64
N PRO A 68 -7.39 10.63 8.42
CA PRO A 68 -7.00 9.68 9.45
C PRO A 68 -6.38 8.43 8.80
N ALA A 69 -5.20 8.03 9.26
CA ALA A 69 -4.54 6.78 8.91
C ALA A 69 -3.66 6.32 10.08
N ASP A 70 -3.96 5.15 10.64
CA ASP A 70 -3.16 4.52 11.70
C ASP A 70 -1.89 3.89 11.12
N MET A 71 -1.94 3.49 9.84
CA MET A 71 -0.82 2.92 9.11
C MET A 71 -0.88 3.33 7.64
N PHE A 72 0.29 3.61 7.07
CA PHE A 72 0.45 3.89 5.64
C PHE A 72 1.47 2.93 5.04
N ILE A 73 1.06 2.18 4.01
CA ILE A 73 1.92 1.28 3.25
C ILE A 73 2.08 1.83 1.82
N SER A 74 3.17 2.55 1.59
CA SER A 74 3.51 3.15 0.30
C SER A 74 4.22 2.16 -0.62
N ALA A 75 4.07 2.33 -1.94
CA ALA A 75 4.85 1.62 -2.96
C ALA A 75 6.23 2.26 -3.23
N ALA A 76 6.51 3.44 -2.67
CA ALA A 76 7.82 4.10 -2.79
C ALA A 76 8.18 4.93 -1.56
N GLN A 77 9.48 4.93 -1.23
CA GLN A 77 10.06 5.75 -0.15
C GLN A 77 9.80 7.24 -0.35
N LYS A 78 9.83 7.73 -1.60
CA LYS A 78 9.56 9.14 -1.93
C LYS A 78 8.22 9.68 -1.40
N ASN A 79 7.24 8.80 -1.17
CA ASN A 79 5.94 9.20 -0.61
C ASN A 79 5.90 9.10 0.93
N MET A 80 6.88 8.43 1.55
CA MET A 80 7.06 8.42 3.01
C MET A 80 7.88 9.62 3.47
N ASP A 81 8.87 10.05 2.70
CA ASP A 81 9.81 11.13 3.07
C ASP A 81 9.12 12.46 3.47
N PRO A 82 8.07 12.93 2.76
CA PRO A 82 7.38 14.16 3.14
C PRO A 82 6.64 14.01 4.48
N LEU A 83 6.07 12.83 4.76
CA LEU A 83 5.37 12.56 6.01
C LEU A 83 6.35 12.54 7.19
N GLU A 84 7.51 11.93 7.02
CA GLU A 84 8.57 11.93 8.02
C GLU A 84 9.09 13.35 8.29
N THR A 85 9.40 14.10 7.22
CA THR A 85 9.90 15.48 7.32
C THR A 85 8.90 16.40 8.03
N LYS A 86 7.60 16.16 7.85
CA LYS A 86 6.52 16.92 8.49
C LYS A 86 6.17 16.42 9.89
N GLY A 87 6.83 15.39 10.41
CA GLY A 87 6.53 14.80 11.72
C GLY A 87 5.17 14.12 11.79
N LEU A 88 4.67 13.61 10.65
CA LEU A 88 3.39 12.91 10.54
C LEU A 88 3.52 11.39 10.72
N LEU A 89 4.74 10.89 10.95
CA LEU A 89 5.00 9.48 11.27
C LEU A 89 5.32 9.34 12.76
N ALA A 90 4.86 8.26 13.38
CA ALA A 90 5.30 7.91 14.71
C ALA A 90 6.78 7.51 14.72
N ASP A 91 7.54 8.02 15.69
CA ASP A 91 8.99 7.81 15.77
C ASP A 91 9.38 6.33 15.74
N GLY A 92 10.36 5.99 14.89
CA GLY A 92 10.90 4.62 14.79
C GLY A 92 9.98 3.59 14.12
N THR A 93 8.85 4.00 13.54
CA THR A 93 7.89 3.07 12.93
C THR A 93 8.10 2.83 11.44
N ARG A 94 8.79 3.75 10.74
CA ARG A 94 9.08 3.62 9.30
C ARG A 94 10.02 2.44 9.05
N LYS A 95 9.61 1.53 8.15
CA LYS A 95 10.39 0.37 7.71
C LYS A 95 10.17 0.09 6.23
N ASP A 96 11.23 -0.33 5.55
CA ASP A 96 11.12 -0.92 4.22
C ASP A 96 10.63 -2.36 4.36
N LEU A 97 9.36 -2.58 4.04
CA LEU A 97 8.69 -3.87 4.27
C LEU A 97 8.86 -4.84 3.11
N LEU A 98 8.77 -4.34 1.86
CA LEU A 98 8.63 -5.14 0.65
C LEU A 98 9.51 -4.57 -0.47
N LEU A 99 9.91 -5.45 -1.37
CA LEU A 99 10.50 -5.10 -2.66
C LEU A 99 9.58 -5.58 -3.78
N ASN A 100 9.73 -4.99 -4.96
CA ASN A 100 8.96 -5.40 -6.13
C ASN A 100 9.78 -5.16 -7.40
N GLU A 101 9.31 -5.72 -8.52
CA GLU A 101 9.90 -5.55 -9.84
C GLU A 101 8.90 -4.89 -10.78
N VAL A 102 9.38 -4.02 -11.66
CA VAL A 102 8.55 -3.46 -12.72
C VAL A 102 8.57 -4.40 -13.92
N VAL A 103 7.39 -4.81 -14.36
CA VAL A 103 7.22 -5.70 -15.50
C VAL A 103 6.43 -5.03 -16.62
N LEU A 104 6.74 -5.42 -17.86
CA LEU A 104 5.93 -5.12 -19.02
C LEU A 104 4.96 -6.27 -19.24
N ILE A 105 3.67 -5.96 -19.31
CA ILE A 105 2.61 -6.95 -19.57
C ILE A 105 1.91 -6.64 -20.88
N ILE A 106 1.43 -7.69 -21.54
CA ILE A 106 0.57 -7.63 -22.71
C ILE A 106 -0.65 -8.52 -22.48
N PRO A 107 -1.76 -8.34 -23.24
CA PRO A 107 -2.88 -9.25 -23.18
C PRO A 107 -2.43 -10.71 -23.40
N LYS A 108 -2.99 -11.65 -22.64
CA LYS A 108 -2.59 -13.07 -22.64
C LYS A 108 -2.54 -13.72 -24.02
N ASN A 109 -3.41 -13.29 -24.94
CA ASN A 109 -3.51 -13.83 -26.31
C ASN A 109 -2.79 -12.95 -27.35
N SER A 110 -1.92 -12.04 -26.91
CA SER A 110 -1.13 -11.16 -27.78
C SER A 110 0.31 -11.67 -27.87
N SER A 111 0.89 -11.55 -29.06
CA SER A 111 2.34 -11.70 -29.32
C SER A 111 2.92 -10.43 -29.95
N ALA A 112 2.26 -9.28 -29.74
CA ALA A 112 2.60 -8.03 -30.43
C ALA A 112 4.03 -7.56 -30.17
N ILE A 113 4.53 -7.78 -28.94
CA ILE A 113 5.87 -7.38 -28.48
C ILE A 113 6.41 -8.41 -27.49
N THR A 114 7.72 -8.51 -27.39
CA THR A 114 8.43 -9.42 -26.46
C THR A 114 9.35 -8.67 -25.49
N ASP A 115 9.54 -7.37 -25.69
CA ASP A 115 10.41 -6.51 -24.90
C ASP A 115 9.89 -5.07 -24.89
N TRP A 116 10.55 -4.23 -24.08
CA TRP A 116 10.24 -2.82 -23.93
C TRP A 116 10.38 -1.99 -25.20
N ARG A 117 11.33 -2.31 -26.09
CA ARG A 117 11.51 -1.56 -27.35
C ARG A 117 10.38 -1.84 -28.32
N GLY A 118 9.72 -2.98 -28.22
CA GLY A 118 8.50 -3.27 -28.96
C GLY A 118 7.39 -2.21 -28.77
N LEU A 119 7.39 -1.46 -27.66
CA LEU A 119 6.42 -0.40 -27.40
C LEU A 119 6.40 0.70 -28.46
N THR A 120 7.49 0.87 -29.22
CA THR A 120 7.58 1.87 -30.30
C THR A 120 6.98 1.37 -31.62
N SER A 121 6.45 0.15 -31.67
CA SER A 121 5.79 -0.40 -32.85
C SER A 121 4.46 0.30 -33.11
N ASP A 122 4.17 0.53 -34.38
CA ASP A 122 2.87 0.96 -34.91
C ASP A 122 1.69 0.03 -34.54
N LYS A 123 1.96 -1.21 -34.13
CA LYS A 123 0.97 -2.15 -33.59
C LYS A 123 0.47 -1.75 -32.20
N ILE A 124 1.27 -0.99 -31.46
CA ILE A 124 0.90 -0.49 -30.14
C ILE A 124 0.21 0.86 -30.32
N LYS A 125 -1.07 0.92 -29.95
CA LYS A 125 -1.88 2.14 -30.06
C LYS A 125 -1.98 2.91 -28.75
N LYS A 126 -1.74 2.23 -27.63
CA LYS A 126 -1.84 2.80 -26.30
C LYS A 126 -1.00 1.98 -25.32
N VAL A 127 -0.33 2.67 -24.41
CA VAL A 127 0.32 2.06 -23.25
C VAL A 127 -0.43 2.49 -22.00
N ALA A 128 -0.89 1.52 -21.21
CA ALA A 128 -1.48 1.79 -19.91
C ALA A 128 -0.37 1.90 -18.88
N MET A 129 -0.32 3.02 -18.16
CA MET A 129 0.66 3.30 -17.13
C MET A 129 -0.02 4.10 -16.00
N GLY A 130 0.43 3.92 -14.75
CA GLY A 130 0.02 4.83 -13.68
C GLY A 130 0.48 6.26 -13.97
N GLU A 131 -0.23 7.27 -13.46
CA GLU A 131 0.17 8.67 -13.60
C GLU A 131 1.57 8.90 -12.98
N PRO A 132 2.63 9.18 -13.75
CA PRO A 132 4.02 9.21 -13.25
C PRO A 132 4.26 10.16 -12.08
N ASP A 133 3.50 11.25 -12.00
CA ASP A 133 3.66 12.25 -10.94
C ASP A 133 3.10 11.78 -9.59
N SER A 134 2.10 10.89 -9.60
CA SER A 134 1.37 10.49 -8.37
C SER A 134 1.43 9.00 -8.04
N VAL A 135 1.67 8.14 -9.02
CA VAL A 135 1.66 6.67 -8.86
C VAL A 135 3.09 6.13 -9.02
N PRO A 136 3.66 5.46 -7.99
CA PRO A 136 5.02 4.91 -8.07
C PRO A 136 5.27 3.99 -9.26
N ALA A 137 4.34 3.07 -9.58
CA ALA A 137 4.47 2.20 -10.75
C ALA A 137 4.56 3.00 -12.07
N GLY A 138 3.83 4.12 -12.15
CA GLY A 138 3.93 5.06 -13.27
C GLY A 138 5.29 5.72 -13.34
N LYS A 139 5.81 6.19 -12.20
CA LYS A 139 7.13 6.83 -12.13
C LYS A 139 8.23 5.88 -12.57
N TYR A 140 8.27 4.66 -12.02
CA TYR A 140 9.29 3.69 -12.40
C TYR A 140 9.16 3.25 -13.86
N GLY A 141 7.92 3.12 -14.36
CA GLY A 141 7.68 2.89 -15.79
C GLY A 141 8.26 3.99 -16.66
N GLN A 142 8.01 5.26 -16.33
CA GLN A 142 8.58 6.41 -17.02
C GLN A 142 10.12 6.39 -16.97
N GLU A 143 10.72 6.13 -15.81
CA GLU A 143 12.18 6.06 -15.64
C GLU A 143 12.82 4.99 -16.54
N ILE A 144 12.19 3.81 -16.65
CA ILE A 144 12.62 2.75 -17.57
C ILE A 144 12.56 3.23 -19.02
N LEU A 145 11.44 3.83 -19.44
CA LEU A 145 11.27 4.30 -20.82
C LEU A 145 12.23 5.45 -21.18
N ILE A 146 12.53 6.34 -20.23
CA ILE A 146 13.55 7.39 -20.39
C ILE A 146 14.93 6.76 -20.52
N HIS A 147 15.28 5.82 -19.64
CA HIS A 147 16.56 5.11 -19.69
C HIS A 147 16.78 4.36 -21.01
N LEU A 148 15.70 3.80 -21.56
CA LEU A 148 15.71 3.11 -22.86
C LEU A 148 15.68 4.07 -24.06
N GLY A 149 15.48 5.37 -23.84
CA GLY A 149 15.42 6.39 -24.90
C GLY A 149 14.14 6.36 -25.74
N ILE A 150 13.05 5.77 -25.22
CA ILE A 150 11.79 5.57 -25.97
C ILE A 150 10.59 6.33 -25.37
N TRP A 151 10.77 7.04 -24.25
CA TRP A 151 9.69 7.77 -23.59
C TRP A 151 8.90 8.69 -24.52
N ASP A 152 9.59 9.51 -25.32
CA ASP A 152 8.93 10.48 -26.20
C ASP A 152 8.09 9.83 -27.30
N GLN A 153 8.35 8.58 -27.63
CA GLN A 153 7.59 7.80 -28.62
C GLN A 153 6.39 7.07 -28.01
N VAL A 154 6.37 6.92 -26.69
CA VAL A 154 5.41 6.07 -25.95
C VAL A 154 4.46 6.88 -25.07
N LYS A 155 4.82 8.12 -24.70
CA LYS A 155 4.09 8.96 -23.74
C LYS A 155 2.68 9.40 -24.18
N GLU A 156 2.29 9.16 -25.43
CA GLU A 156 0.97 9.53 -25.99
C GLU A 156 0.03 8.32 -26.13
#